data_AF-A0A8H3A139-F1
#
_entry.id   AF-A0A8H3A139-F1
#
_cell.length_a   1.000
_cell.length_b   1.000
_cell.length_c   1.000
_cell.angle_alpha   90.00
_cell.angle_beta   90.00
_cell.angle_gamma   90.00
#
_symmetry.space_group_name_H-M   'P 1'
#
loop_
_entity.id
_entity.type
_entity.pdbx_description
1 polymer ?
#
loop_
_entity_poly.entity_id
_entity_poly.type
_entity_poly.pdbx_seq_one_letter_code
_entity_poly.pdbx_strand_id
1 'polypeptide(L)'
;MDPNAYSKGYIATGGFGDIWKGELHDETAVAIKVWRFRALNEDPGKDIKCIQVAQGVEYLHNSNMIHGDLKAINVLVSPDHKLKLTDFDYSIMAESTLQFSQTTRMGGGTLRLQN
;
A
#
# COMPACT_ATOMS: atom_id res chain seq x y z
N MET A 1 2.40 -2.87 -25.81
CA MET A 1 1.08 -2.79 -25.17
C MET A 1 0.29 -1.78 -25.99
N ASP A 2 -0.63 -2.26 -26.82
CA ASP A 2 -1.48 -1.38 -27.63
C ASP A 2 -2.61 -0.83 -26.76
N PRO A 3 -2.66 0.50 -26.51
CA PRO A 3 -3.70 1.10 -25.70
C PRO A 3 -5.10 1.06 -26.33
N ASN A 4 -5.25 0.58 -27.56
CA ASN A 4 -6.53 0.47 -28.26
C ASN A 4 -7.12 -0.95 -28.27
N ALA A 5 -6.36 -1.96 -27.82
CA ALA A 5 -6.77 -3.36 -27.79
C ALA A 5 -7.60 -3.76 -26.55
N TYR A 6 -8.07 -2.77 -25.76
CA TYR A 6 -8.89 -3.05 -24.58
C TYR A 6 -10.33 -3.32 -24.97
N SER A 7 -10.90 -4.42 -24.47
CA SER A 7 -12.33 -4.67 -24.63
C SER A 7 -13.14 -3.58 -23.92
N LYS A 8 -14.22 -3.11 -24.57
CA LYS A 8 -15.18 -2.12 -24.01
C LYS A 8 -15.98 -2.65 -22.80
N GLY A 9 -15.65 -3.83 -22.28
CA GLY A 9 -16.45 -4.57 -21.29
C GLY A 9 -15.74 -4.68 -19.95
N TYR A 10 -16.28 -3.98 -18.96
CA TYR A 10 -15.97 -4.15 -17.54
C TYR A 10 -16.38 -5.57 -17.08
N ILE A 11 -15.47 -6.34 -16.47
CA ILE A 11 -15.75 -7.72 -16.01
C ILE A 11 -16.20 -7.75 -14.54
N ALA A 12 -15.51 -7.04 -13.64
CA ALA A 12 -15.80 -7.10 -12.20
C ALA A 12 -15.22 -5.91 -11.40
N THR A 13 -15.92 -5.52 -10.32
CA THR A 13 -15.54 -4.51 -9.33
C THR A 13 -14.96 -5.25 -8.13
N GLY A 14 -13.75 -4.89 -7.71
CA GLY A 14 -13.23 -5.25 -6.38
C GLY A 14 -13.03 -4.00 -5.52
N GLY A 15 -12.89 -4.18 -4.20
CA GLY A 15 -12.65 -3.08 -3.26
C GLY A 15 -11.41 -2.23 -3.57
N PHE A 16 -10.41 -2.79 -4.26
CA PHE A 16 -9.15 -2.12 -4.58
C PHE A 16 -9.03 -1.67 -6.05
N GLY A 17 -10.03 -1.93 -6.89
CA GLY A 17 -9.97 -1.58 -8.31
C GLY A 17 -10.76 -2.47 -9.24
N ASP A 18 -10.86 -2.03 -10.49
CA ASP A 18 -11.59 -2.68 -11.56
C ASP A 18 -10.76 -3.75 -12.26
N ILE A 19 -11.45 -4.77 -12.79
CA ILE A 19 -10.84 -5.79 -13.64
C ILE A 19 -11.40 -5.63 -15.06
N TRP A 20 -10.48 -5.48 -16.01
CA TRP A 20 -10.75 -5.32 -17.43
C TRP A 20 -10.22 -6.52 -18.21
N LYS A 21 -10.87 -6.90 -19.31
CA LYS A 21 -10.32 -7.89 -20.26
C LYS A 21 -9.45 -7.16 -21.27
N GLY A 22 -8.22 -7.64 -21.46
CA GLY A 22 -7.31 -7.20 -22.50
C GLY A 22 -6.78 -8.38 -23.31
N GLU A 23 -6.01 -8.06 -24.33
CA GLU A 23 -5.34 -9.01 -25.22
C GLU A 23 -3.89 -8.55 -25.42
N LEU A 24 -2.94 -9.48 -25.37
CA LEU A 24 -1.53 -9.22 -25.71
C LEU A 24 -1.34 -9.26 -27.23
N HIS A 25 -0.15 -8.88 -27.71
CA HIS A 25 0.14 -8.84 -29.16
C HIS A 25 0.09 -10.23 -29.83
N ASP A 26 0.16 -11.30 -29.04
CA ASP A 26 0.10 -12.70 -29.47
C ASP A 26 -1.31 -13.32 -29.30
N GLU A 27 -2.34 -12.48 -29.19
CA GLU A 27 -3.76 -12.87 -29.01
C GLU A 27 -4.06 -13.50 -27.64
N THR A 28 -3.10 -13.54 -26.71
CA THR A 28 -3.33 -14.08 -25.37
C THR A 28 -4.28 -13.16 -24.58
N ALA A 29 -5.42 -13.72 -24.17
CA ALA A 29 -6.38 -13.02 -23.31
C ALA A 29 -5.82 -12.83 -21.88
N VAL A 30 -5.88 -11.60 -21.38
CA VAL A 30 -5.40 -11.23 -20.04
C VAL A 30 -6.46 -10.46 -19.24
N ALA A 31 -6.38 -10.57 -17.91
CA ALA A 31 -7.13 -9.73 -16.98
C ALA A 31 -6.24 -8.60 -16.47
N ILE A 32 -6.68 -7.36 -16.61
CA ILE A 32 -5.94 -6.16 -16.20
C ILE A 32 -6.59 -5.60 -14.94
N LYS A 33 -5.82 -5.53 -13.85
CA LYS A 33 -6.26 -4.89 -12.60
C LYS A 33 -5.97 -3.39 -12.67
N VAL A 34 -7.01 -2.59 -12.77
CA VAL A 34 -6.93 -1.13 -12.78
C VAL A 34 -7.28 -0.62 -11.39
N TRP A 35 -6.29 -0.08 -10.69
CA TRP A 35 -6.48 0.49 -9.36
C TRP A 35 -7.30 1.77 -9.45
N ARG A 36 -8.44 1.80 -8.76
CA ARG A 36 -9.26 3.01 -8.68
C ARG A 36 -8.60 3.99 -7.74
N PHE A 37 -8.01 5.04 -8.28
CA PHE A 37 -7.59 6.21 -7.52
C PHE A 37 -8.81 7.06 -7.07
N ARG A 38 -9.99 6.46 -6.87
CA ARG A 38 -11.26 7.17 -6.65
C ARG A 38 -11.38 7.72 -5.22
N ALA A 39 -10.65 7.15 -4.27
CA ALA A 39 -10.55 7.67 -2.90
C ALA A 39 -9.84 9.04 -2.82
N LEU A 40 -9.44 9.61 -3.96
CA LEU A 40 -8.46 10.67 -4.01
C LEU A 40 -8.94 11.93 -4.74
N ASN A 41 -10.22 11.98 -5.12
CA ASN A 41 -10.82 13.12 -5.81
C ASN A 41 -11.92 13.83 -5.00
N GLU A 42 -12.33 13.30 -3.84
CA GLU A 42 -13.46 13.82 -3.06
C GLU A 42 -13.04 14.57 -1.78
N ASP A 43 -11.75 14.55 -1.42
CA ASP A 43 -11.22 15.19 -0.20
C ASP A 43 -10.42 16.47 -0.55
N PRO A 44 -11.02 17.66 -0.42
CA PRO A 44 -10.28 18.92 -0.52
C PRO A 44 -9.21 18.96 0.57
N GLY A 45 -7.94 18.87 0.17
CA GLY A 45 -6.79 18.80 1.08
C GLY A 45 -6.05 17.47 1.09
N LYS A 46 -6.49 16.51 0.27
CA LYS A 46 -5.78 15.23 0.10
C LYS A 46 -4.32 15.39 -0.29
N ASP A 47 -4.02 16.30 -1.23
CA ASP A 47 -2.65 16.46 -1.70
C ASP A 47 -1.74 16.92 -0.56
N ILE A 48 -2.26 17.78 0.34
CA ILE A 48 -1.57 18.20 1.56
C ILE A 48 -1.37 17.01 2.52
N LYS A 49 -2.38 16.16 2.69
CA LYS A 49 -2.28 14.93 3.51
C LYS A 49 -1.22 13.96 2.95
N CYS A 50 -1.21 13.72 1.64
CA CYS A 50 -0.21 12.89 0.98
C CYS A 50 1.21 13.47 1.14
N ILE A 51 1.36 14.79 1.02
CA ILE A 51 2.65 15.47 1.24
C ILE A 51 3.12 15.29 2.69
N GLN A 52 2.25 15.47 3.69
CA GLN A 52 2.62 15.29 5.09
C GLN A 52 3.03 13.85 5.41
N VAL A 53 2.32 12.85 4.87
CA VAL A 53 2.71 11.43 5.02
C VAL A 53 4.07 11.18 4.36
N ALA A 54 4.29 11.70 3.15
CA ALA A 54 5.56 11.55 2.45
C ALA A 54 6.73 12.19 3.23
N GLN A 55 6.53 13.38 3.79
CA GLN A 55 7.51 14.05 4.66
C GLN A 55 7.82 13.25 5.92
N GLY A 56 6.79 12.67 6.54
CA GLY A 56 6.97 11.77 7.68
C GLY A 56 7.81 10.55 7.33
N VAL A 57 7.54 9.92 6.19
CA VAL A 57 8.30 8.76 5.70
C VAL A 57 9.74 9.14 5.33
N GLU A 58 9.95 10.27 4.66
CA GLU A 58 11.28 10.81 4.36
C GLU A 58 12.09 11.02 5.65
N TYR A 59 11.48 11.55 6.70
CA TYR A 59 12.12 11.69 8.01
C TYR A 59 12.56 10.33 8.60
N LEU A 60 11.72 9.29 8.49
CA LEU A 60 12.11 7.95 8.96
C LEU A 60 13.29 7.41 8.15
N HIS A 61 13.25 7.53 6.82
CA HIS A 61 14.32 7.06 5.95
C HIS A 61 15.64 7.79 6.20
N ASN A 62 15.60 9.11 6.43
CA ASN A 62 16.78 9.90 6.83
C ASN A 62 17.33 9.50 8.21
N SER A 63 16.51 8.84 9.02
CA SER A 63 16.90 8.26 10.32
C SER A 63 17.26 6.77 10.22
N ASN A 64 17.54 6.27 9.00
CA ASN A 64 17.81 4.85 8.72
C ASN A 64 16.71 3.91 9.22
N MET A 65 15.45 4.34 9.22
CA MET A 65 14.31 3.53 9.66
C MET A 65 13.28 3.36 8.55
N ILE A 66 12.82 2.12 8.36
CA ILE A 66 11.69 1.78 7.49
C ILE A 66 10.49 1.50 8.39
N HIS A 67 9.31 2.10 8.13
CA HIS A 67 8.11 1.89 8.94
C HIS A 67 7.59 0.44 8.92
N GLY A 68 7.64 -0.22 7.76
CA GLY A 68 7.28 -1.64 7.57
C GLY A 68 5.78 -1.97 7.46
N ASP A 69 4.89 -1.08 7.89
CA ASP A 69 3.42 -1.29 7.85
C ASP A 69 2.65 0.02 7.64
N LEU A 70 2.98 0.75 6.56
CA LEU A 70 2.35 2.02 6.25
C LEU A 70 0.96 1.81 5.63
N LYS A 71 -0.08 2.21 6.37
CA LYS A 71 -1.49 2.14 5.99
C LYS A 71 -2.28 3.28 6.64
N ALA A 72 -3.44 3.63 6.08
CA ALA A 72 -4.22 4.80 6.55
C ALA A 72 -4.60 4.73 8.04
N ILE A 73 -4.86 3.54 8.58
CA ILE A 73 -5.15 3.35 10.02
C ILE A 73 -3.93 3.65 10.92
N ASN A 74 -2.72 3.60 10.35
CA ASN A 74 -1.45 3.93 11.02
C ASN A 74 -1.05 5.40 10.81
N VAL A 75 -1.99 6.26 10.36
CA VAL A 75 -1.82 7.69 10.23
C VAL A 75 -2.87 8.40 11.08
N LEU A 76 -2.42 9.05 12.16
CA LEU A 76 -3.28 9.80 13.06
C LEU A 76 -3.33 11.27 12.66
N VAL A 77 -4.45 11.93 12.94
CA VAL A 77 -4.62 13.38 12.78
C VAL A 77 -4.57 14.01 14.19
N SER A 78 -3.63 14.91 14.42
CA SER A 78 -3.55 15.66 15.68
C SER A 78 -4.59 16.80 15.75
N PRO A 79 -4.86 17.36 16.94
CA PRO A 79 -5.79 18.49 17.09
C PRO A 79 -5.44 19.73 16.27
N ASP A 80 -4.16 19.92 15.92
CA ASP A 80 -3.67 20.99 15.04
C ASP A 80 -3.65 20.60 13.55
N HIS A 81 -4.41 19.57 13.16
CA HIS A 81 -4.55 19.08 11.79
C HIS A 81 -3.25 18.62 11.12
N LYS A 82 -2.27 18.15 11.92
CA LYS A 82 -1.05 17.51 11.41
C LYS A 82 -1.17 16.01 11.43
N LEU A 83 -0.67 15.37 10.38
CA LEU A 83 -0.59 13.91 10.33
C LEU A 83 0.61 13.40 11.14
N LYS A 84 0.42 12.28 11.83
CA LYS A 84 1.46 11.58 12.60
C LYS A 84 1.45 10.10 12.24
N LEU A 85 2.62 9.56 11.89
CA LEU A 85 2.80 8.13 11.69
C LEU A 85 2.80 7.42 13.06
N THR A 86 2.18 6.25 13.15
CA THR A 86 2.07 5.42 14.36
C THR A 86 2.25 3.94 14.01
N ASP A 87 2.27 3.07 15.03
CA ASP A 87 2.33 1.61 14.87
C ASP A 87 3.63 1.15 14.19
N PHE A 88 4.73 1.33 14.94
CA PHE A 88 6.09 1.01 14.53
C PHE A 88 6.48 -0.45 14.84
N ASP A 89 5.50 -1.32 15.11
CA ASP A 89 5.73 -2.72 15.51
C ASP A 89 6.47 -3.53 14.42
N TYR A 90 6.34 -3.12 13.15
CA TYR A 90 7.04 -3.70 12.00
C TYR A 90 8.22 -2.87 11.50
N SER A 91 8.65 -1.85 12.26
CA SER A 91 9.73 -0.97 11.83
C SER A 91 11.10 -1.63 11.92
N ILE A 92 11.94 -1.34 10.92
CA ILE A 92 13.26 -1.94 10.77
C ILE A 92 14.30 -0.81 10.71
N MET A 93 15.35 -0.91 11.53
CA MET A 93 16.53 -0.05 11.40
C MET A 93 17.41 -0.63 10.29
N ALA A 94 17.59 0.13 9.21
CA ALA A 94 18.33 -0.28 8.02
C ALA A 94 19.82 -0.60 8.30
N GLU A 95 20.38 -0.06 9.39
CA GLU A 95 21.75 -0.38 9.84
C GLU A 95 21.82 -1.52 10.87
N SER A 96 20.69 -1.93 11.44
CA SER A 96 20.64 -3.15 12.25
C SER A 96 20.63 -4.34 11.29
N THR A 97 21.70 -5.13 11.32
CA THR A 97 21.91 -6.32 10.51
C THR A 97 20.62 -7.13 10.41
N LEU A 98 20.20 -7.46 9.18
CA LEU A 98 19.03 -8.30 8.86
C LEU A 98 19.11 -9.64 9.62
N GLN A 99 18.67 -9.68 10.88
CA GLN A 99 18.20 -10.90 11.51
C GLN A 99 16.80 -11.13 10.96
N PHE A 100 16.74 -11.86 9.85
CA PHE A 100 15.50 -12.43 9.36
C PHE A 100 14.93 -13.34 10.45
N SER A 101 13.96 -12.86 11.22
CA SER A 101 13.04 -13.73 11.93
C SER A 101 12.27 -14.49 10.87
N GLN A 102 12.67 -15.74 10.62
CA GLN A 102 12.11 -16.61 9.62
C GLN A 102 10.62 -16.87 9.94
N THR A 103 9.70 -16.09 9.37
CA THR A 103 8.27 -16.43 9.39
C THR A 103 7.95 -17.27 8.16
N THR A 104 8.26 -18.57 8.23
CA THR A 104 7.78 -19.53 7.25
C THR A 104 6.27 -19.66 7.43
N ARG A 105 5.47 -18.94 6.63
CA ARG A 105 4.05 -19.24 6.43
C ARG A 105 3.96 -20.53 5.60
N MET A 106 4.16 -21.67 6.24
CA MET A 106 3.74 -22.97 5.75
C MET A 106 2.78 -23.55 6.78
N GLY A 107 1.49 -23.23 6.62
CA GLY A 107 0.37 -23.99 7.19
C GLY A 107 0.11 -23.89 8.69
N GLY A 108 -1.04 -23.31 9.04
CA GLY A 108 -1.88 -23.78 10.15
C GLY A 108 -1.42 -23.48 11.58
N GLY A 109 -1.96 -22.40 12.16
CA GLY A 109 -2.08 -22.21 13.61
C GLY A 109 -1.39 -20.97 14.16
N THR A 110 -2.11 -20.21 14.98
CA THR A 110 -1.58 -19.09 15.77
C THR A 110 -0.94 -19.62 17.04
N LEU A 111 0.37 -19.46 17.22
CA LEU A 111 1.00 -19.57 18.53
C LEU A 111 0.92 -18.22 19.25
N ARG A 112 0.29 -18.24 20.42
CA ARG A 112 0.16 -17.10 21.34
C ARG A 112 1.15 -17.34 22.47
N LEU A 113 2.01 -16.37 22.77
CA LEU A 113 2.81 -16.38 24.00
C LEU A 113 2.45 -15.14 24.83
N GLN A 114 1.96 -15.44 26.03
CA GLN A 114 1.83 -14.48 27.13
C GLN A 114 3.22 -14.19 27.70
N ASN A 115 3.45 -12.93 28.06
CA ASN A 115 3.91 -12.54 29.39
C ASN A 115 3.49 -11.10 29.64
#